data_AF-A0A358IEL9-F1
#
_entry.id   AF-A0A358IEL9-F1
#
_cell.length_a   1.000
_cell.length_b   1.000
_cell.length_c   1.000
_cell.angle_alpha   90.00
_cell.angle_beta   90.00
_cell.angle_gamma   90.00
#
_symmetry.space_group_name_H-M   'P 1'
#
loop_
_entity.id
_entity.type
_entity.pdbx_description
1 polymer ?
#
loop_
_entity_poly.entity_id
_entity_poly.type
_entity_poly.pdbx_seq_one_letter_code
_entity_poly.pdbx_strand_id
1 'polypeptide(L)'
;MGRTAVVDGYVTGANVFVDFNFNLQQDEGEPSAIFNADSSVYEFPMPHPDSTGTVPDSVSYVDFSAVEEFTLGCLWNRPRIAEVPAGAIDSSRGVVEEPYTMIYVPWTENNPGDKANITPFSTLLEAYIAEETEEIPEPISVADGCGQVAEGVAQDVSGRITELASDLAQYGYDPAALYEDFIAAEDDEARATAERVVDILTTVRSIQLMAEDEVGERVNQYVSRRMIPVVLSGDFETLEFDVSYQTISRPEDESFDVKDWWAYDAIILDDGQLVARDDGRALELSMDNLKEHAEQYTEVTSFMARDFPVTDVNTELEERHSWIWRDGARGIGELWTRVMIGGALPGDSTVAPDVSVGRELSITAGAADGIYSGEDQRTMSYHSWNWNGDQIGEGTRTYVAINNPSNEWMDYDILTVYADRDLSTINEIYGDLLELPVGLSSVAELKSLLTLSDWFNIEKITSDRIFVYYVRLSEDTGEFVEYCTVHERTELGRTGEELERVDGSTALARCTELFSG
;
A
#
# COMPACT_ATOMS: atom_id res chain seq x y z
N MET A 1 7.59 33.02 -7.21
CA MET A 1 6.68 32.32 -8.12
C MET A 1 7.02 30.86 -8.01
N GLY A 2 6.06 29.97 -7.78
CA GLY A 2 6.34 28.53 -7.95
C GLY A 2 6.35 28.22 -9.44
N ARG A 3 7.44 27.68 -9.99
CA ARG A 3 7.52 27.27 -11.40
C ARG A 3 7.67 25.76 -11.49
N THR A 4 7.13 25.18 -12.55
CA THR A 4 7.19 23.75 -12.82
C THR A 4 7.50 23.51 -14.29
N ALA A 5 8.57 22.78 -14.59
CA ALA A 5 8.77 22.20 -15.92
C ALA A 5 8.23 20.76 -15.92
N VAL A 6 7.65 20.37 -17.04
CA VAL A 6 7.22 18.99 -17.31
C VAL A 6 8.22 18.44 -18.32
N VAL A 7 9.10 17.53 -17.90
CA VAL A 7 10.33 17.12 -18.60
C VAL A 7 10.28 15.63 -18.97
N ASP A 8 9.59 15.33 -20.07
CA ASP A 8 9.63 14.08 -20.85
C ASP A 8 10.36 14.41 -22.18
N GLY A 9 9.73 15.25 -23.00
CA GLY A 9 10.27 16.50 -23.50
C GLY A 9 9.63 17.68 -22.75
N TYR A 10 9.77 18.91 -23.22
CA TYR A 10 8.97 20.00 -22.65
C TYR A 10 7.50 19.84 -23.08
N VAL A 11 6.64 19.42 -22.15
CA VAL A 11 5.23 19.14 -22.43
C VAL A 11 4.37 20.40 -22.34
N THR A 12 3.67 20.71 -23.42
CA THR A 12 2.68 21.80 -23.52
C THR A 12 1.26 21.24 -23.56
N GLY A 13 0.34 21.87 -22.83
CA GLY A 13 -1.07 21.49 -22.79
C GLY A 13 -1.47 20.56 -21.64
N ALA A 14 -0.53 20.28 -20.72
CA ALA A 14 -0.82 19.56 -19.49
C ALA A 14 -1.61 20.44 -18.51
N ASN A 15 -2.42 19.80 -17.66
CA ASN A 15 -2.96 20.41 -16.46
C ASN A 15 -1.96 20.18 -15.33
N VAL A 16 -1.34 21.25 -14.83
CA VAL A 16 -0.35 21.17 -13.75
C VAL A 16 -0.93 21.78 -12.48
N PHE A 17 -1.06 21.03 -11.40
CA PHE A 17 -1.60 21.51 -10.12
C PHE A 17 -0.71 21.09 -8.94
N VAL A 18 -0.99 21.67 -7.77
CA VAL A 18 -0.37 21.27 -6.50
C VAL A 18 -1.41 20.48 -5.72
N ASP A 19 -1.04 19.26 -5.35
CA ASP A 19 -1.85 18.38 -4.51
C ASP A 19 -1.49 18.66 -3.04
N PHE A 20 -2.40 19.32 -2.34
CA PHE A 20 -2.20 19.77 -0.96
C PHE A 20 -2.53 18.71 0.07
N ASN A 21 -3.40 17.75 -0.26
CA ASN A 21 -3.86 16.72 0.65
C ASN A 21 -3.27 15.33 0.37
N PHE A 22 -2.32 15.22 -0.57
CA PHE A 22 -1.57 14.01 -0.88
C PHE A 22 -2.43 12.88 -1.45
N ASN A 23 -3.61 13.18 -2.00
CA ASN A 23 -4.48 12.15 -2.58
C ASN A 23 -4.20 11.89 -4.07
N LEU A 24 -3.24 12.62 -4.65
CA LEU A 24 -2.81 12.56 -6.05
C LEU A 24 -3.89 12.93 -7.08
N GLN A 25 -4.96 13.59 -6.65
CA GLN A 25 -6.06 14.03 -7.49
C GLN A 25 -6.23 15.53 -7.35
N GLN A 26 -6.73 16.19 -8.40
CA GLN A 26 -7.07 17.60 -8.30
C GLN A 26 -8.43 17.77 -7.62
N ASP A 27 -8.42 18.34 -6.42
CA ASP A 27 -9.64 18.65 -5.66
C ASP A 27 -10.14 20.09 -5.84
N GLU A 28 -11.40 20.33 -5.46
CA GLU A 28 -11.93 21.70 -5.37
C GLU A 28 -11.12 22.50 -4.35
N GLY A 29 -10.46 23.57 -4.82
CA GLY A 29 -9.58 24.39 -4.01
C GLY A 29 -8.09 24.22 -4.32
N GLU A 30 -7.74 23.24 -5.15
CA GLU A 30 -6.37 23.01 -5.62
C GLU A 30 -6.16 23.60 -7.01
N PRO A 31 -5.48 24.75 -7.12
CA PRO A 31 -5.49 25.47 -8.37
C PRO A 31 -4.46 24.94 -9.37
N SER A 32 -4.82 24.99 -10.65
CA SER A 32 -3.90 24.76 -11.76
C SER A 32 -2.96 25.95 -11.98
N ALA A 33 -1.74 25.64 -12.41
CA ALA A 33 -0.76 26.59 -12.89
C ALA A 33 -1.15 27.19 -14.25
N ILE A 34 -0.51 28.31 -14.57
CA ILE A 34 -0.64 29.01 -15.84
C ILE A 34 0.60 28.71 -16.70
N PHE A 35 0.40 28.16 -17.88
CA PHE A 35 1.51 27.89 -18.81
C PHE A 35 2.10 29.19 -19.38
N ASN A 36 3.42 29.32 -19.32
CA ASN A 36 4.18 30.40 -19.91
C ASN A 36 4.93 29.90 -21.15
N ALA A 37 4.44 30.29 -22.34
CA ALA A 37 4.98 29.85 -23.61
C ALA A 37 6.41 30.37 -23.91
N ASP A 38 6.84 31.48 -23.29
CA ASP A 38 8.18 32.04 -23.52
C ASP A 38 9.27 31.22 -22.82
N SER A 39 8.93 30.66 -21.66
CA SER A 39 9.84 29.88 -20.80
C SER A 39 9.56 28.38 -20.82
N SER A 40 8.47 27.94 -21.46
CA SER A 40 8.01 26.55 -21.48
C SER A 40 7.86 25.95 -20.08
N VAL A 41 7.41 26.75 -19.11
CA VAL A 41 7.11 26.31 -17.75
C VAL A 41 5.70 26.68 -17.33
N TYR A 42 5.17 25.94 -16.38
CA TYR A 42 3.91 26.21 -15.69
C TYR A 42 4.22 27.05 -14.45
N GLU A 43 3.51 28.15 -14.27
CA GLU A 43 3.73 29.09 -13.18
C GLU A 43 2.52 29.15 -12.24
N PHE A 44 2.79 29.22 -10.95
CA PHE A 44 1.84 29.57 -9.90
C PHE A 44 2.06 31.04 -9.52
N PRO A 45 1.58 32.00 -10.32
CA PRO A 45 1.68 33.41 -9.99
C PRO A 45 0.84 33.69 -8.75
N MET A 46 1.49 34.15 -7.69
CA MET A 46 0.81 34.51 -6.44
C MET A 46 0.67 36.03 -6.37
N PRO A 47 -0.39 36.56 -5.75
CA PRO A 47 -0.53 37.99 -5.54
C PRO A 47 0.64 38.48 -4.68
N HIS A 48 1.61 39.14 -5.32
CA HIS A 48 2.64 39.87 -4.63
C HIS A 48 2.13 41.31 -4.48
N PRO A 49 1.83 41.80 -3.26
CA PRO A 49 1.62 43.22 -3.08
C PRO A 49 2.90 43.93 -3.52
N ASP A 50 2.78 44.93 -4.38
CA ASP A 50 3.92 45.79 -4.70
C ASP A 50 4.40 46.52 -3.43
N SER A 51 5.45 47.33 -3.55
CA SER A 51 5.97 48.14 -2.43
C SER A 51 4.97 49.15 -1.85
N THR A 52 3.76 49.25 -2.42
CA THR A 52 2.64 50.08 -1.96
C THR A 52 1.48 49.27 -1.36
N GLY A 53 1.56 47.93 -1.37
CA GLY A 53 0.48 47.05 -0.89
C GLY A 53 -0.59 46.75 -1.94
N THR A 54 -0.38 47.14 -3.20
CA THR A 54 -1.36 46.98 -4.28
C THR A 54 -1.02 45.77 -5.14
N VAL A 55 -2.00 44.91 -5.41
CA VAL A 55 -1.88 43.81 -6.37
C VAL A 55 -2.28 44.36 -7.76
N PRO A 56 -1.41 44.32 -8.78
CA PRO A 56 -1.76 44.80 -10.12
C PRO A 56 -2.95 44.05 -10.73
N ASP A 57 -3.99 44.77 -11.16
CA ASP A 57 -5.21 44.22 -11.80
C ASP A 57 -4.94 43.45 -13.11
N SER A 58 -3.74 43.56 -13.69
CA SER A 58 -3.39 43.05 -15.02
C SER A 58 -2.61 41.73 -15.00
N VAL A 59 -2.39 41.12 -13.84
CA VAL A 59 -1.67 39.84 -13.72
C VAL A 59 -2.67 38.78 -13.30
N SER A 60 -2.75 37.69 -14.06
CA SER A 60 -3.54 36.52 -13.66
C SER A 60 -2.79 35.82 -12.51
N TYR A 61 -3.50 35.60 -11.40
CA TYR A 61 -2.97 34.94 -10.22
C TYR A 61 -3.70 33.64 -9.96
N VAL A 62 -3.02 32.75 -9.28
CA VAL A 62 -3.56 31.51 -8.77
C VAL A 62 -4.09 31.75 -7.35
N ASP A 63 -5.29 31.25 -7.08
CA ASP A 63 -5.97 31.38 -5.80
C ASP A 63 -5.71 30.18 -4.91
N PHE A 64 -5.04 30.41 -3.77
CA PHE A 64 -4.75 29.41 -2.74
C PHE A 64 -5.63 29.60 -1.49
N SER A 65 -6.70 30.40 -1.57
CA SER A 65 -7.52 30.75 -0.40
C SER A 65 -8.31 29.59 0.21
N ALA A 66 -8.43 28.47 -0.51
CA ALA A 66 -9.03 27.25 -0.01
C ALA A 66 -8.12 26.48 0.97
N VAL A 67 -6.81 26.75 0.97
CA VAL A 67 -5.83 26.12 1.85
C VAL A 67 -5.59 27.01 3.07
N GLU A 68 -5.93 26.53 4.26
CA GLU A 68 -5.72 27.27 5.50
C GLU A 68 -4.23 27.31 5.86
N GLU A 69 -3.82 28.39 6.55
CA GLU A 69 -2.43 28.62 6.96
C GLU A 69 -1.38 28.53 5.83
N PHE A 70 -1.81 28.74 4.58
CA PHE A 70 -0.94 28.62 3.42
C PHE A 70 0.35 29.44 3.52
N THR A 71 1.48 28.79 3.20
CA THR A 71 2.79 29.42 3.08
C THR A 71 3.52 28.96 1.82
N LEU A 72 4.52 29.73 1.38
CA LEU A 72 5.42 29.28 0.31
C LEU A 72 6.17 27.98 0.66
N GLY A 73 6.51 27.80 1.94
CA GLY A 73 7.15 26.57 2.41
C GLY A 73 6.24 25.36 2.21
N CYS A 74 4.96 25.49 2.59
CA CYS A 74 3.95 24.46 2.33
C CYS A 74 3.86 24.15 0.83
N LEU A 75 3.69 25.16 -0.03
CA LEU A 75 3.65 24.98 -1.49
C LEU A 75 4.85 24.18 -2.05
N TRP A 76 6.04 24.40 -1.50
CA TRP A 76 7.26 23.71 -1.95
C TRP A 76 7.37 22.28 -1.45
N ASN A 77 6.72 21.97 -0.33
CA ASN A 77 6.67 20.65 0.30
C ASN A 77 5.41 19.87 -0.10
N ARG A 78 4.71 20.27 -1.17
CA ARG A 78 3.55 19.55 -1.70
C ARG A 78 3.81 18.94 -3.08
N PRO A 79 3.29 17.73 -3.35
CA PRO A 79 3.37 17.11 -4.65
C PRO A 79 2.83 18.03 -5.75
N ARG A 80 3.43 17.92 -6.93
CA ARG A 80 2.93 18.61 -8.13
C ARG A 80 2.65 17.60 -9.20
N ILE A 81 1.48 17.70 -9.78
CA ILE A 81 0.97 16.70 -10.71
C ILE A 81 0.80 17.36 -12.05
N ALA A 82 1.29 16.71 -13.10
CA ALA A 82 1.07 17.06 -14.48
C ALA A 82 0.20 15.98 -15.13
N GLU A 83 -1.09 16.24 -15.27
CA GLU A 83 -1.98 15.42 -16.08
C GLU A 83 -1.78 15.83 -17.54
N VAL A 84 -1.22 14.92 -18.34
CA VAL A 84 -0.94 15.13 -19.76
C VAL A 84 -2.05 14.49 -20.58
N PRO A 85 -2.97 15.27 -21.17
CA PRO A 85 -4.07 14.71 -21.97
C PRO A 85 -3.62 14.34 -23.39
N ALA A 86 -4.38 13.46 -24.03
CA ALA A 86 -4.30 13.28 -25.48
C ALA A 86 -4.48 14.63 -26.20
N GLY A 87 -3.60 14.91 -27.16
CA GLY A 87 -3.53 16.19 -27.88
C GLY A 87 -2.57 17.21 -27.25
N ALA A 88 -1.97 16.93 -26.10
CA ALA A 88 -0.81 17.67 -25.61
C ALA A 88 0.39 17.54 -26.58
N ILE A 89 1.39 18.40 -26.43
CA ILE A 89 2.58 18.41 -27.29
C ILE A 89 3.82 18.17 -26.43
N ASP A 90 4.49 17.06 -26.67
CA ASP A 90 5.84 16.77 -26.22
C ASP A 90 6.86 17.32 -27.22
N SER A 91 7.85 18.09 -26.76
CA SER A 91 8.83 18.70 -27.67
C SER A 91 9.75 17.70 -28.37
N SER A 92 9.93 16.51 -27.81
CA SER A 92 10.81 15.44 -28.30
C SER A 92 10.03 14.46 -29.18
N ARG A 93 8.83 14.07 -28.75
CA ARG A 93 8.03 12.99 -29.37
C ARG A 93 6.83 13.47 -30.19
N GLY A 94 6.44 14.74 -30.07
CA GLY A 94 5.35 15.34 -30.85
C GLY A 94 4.01 15.30 -30.12
N VAL A 95 2.93 14.98 -30.84
CA VAL A 95 1.59 14.97 -30.22
C VAL A 95 1.46 13.74 -29.33
N VAL A 96 0.96 13.95 -28.11
CA VAL A 96 0.61 12.89 -27.18
C VAL A 96 -0.70 12.25 -27.64
N GLU A 97 -0.67 10.97 -28.01
CA GLU A 97 -1.85 10.24 -28.49
C GLU A 97 -2.69 9.67 -27.34
N GLU A 98 -2.04 9.19 -26.28
CA GLU A 98 -2.66 8.59 -25.10
C GLU A 98 -2.27 9.35 -23.83
N PRO A 99 -3.21 9.57 -22.89
CA PRO A 99 -2.95 10.38 -21.71
C PRO A 99 -2.06 9.66 -20.70
N TYR A 100 -1.23 10.41 -19.99
CA TYR A 100 -0.41 9.94 -18.88
C TYR A 100 -0.31 11.01 -17.79
N THR A 101 0.11 10.62 -16.61
CA THR A 101 0.33 11.55 -15.48
C THR A 101 1.79 11.47 -15.05
N MET A 102 2.38 12.61 -14.73
CA MET A 102 3.70 12.68 -14.12
C MET A 102 3.66 13.48 -12.83
N ILE A 103 4.45 13.06 -11.84
CA ILE A 103 4.40 13.59 -10.48
C ILE A 103 5.79 14.04 -10.05
N TYR A 104 5.87 15.24 -9.49
CA TYR A 104 7.01 15.69 -8.70
C TYR A 104 6.69 15.41 -7.23
N VAL A 105 7.47 14.54 -6.61
CA VAL A 105 7.43 14.30 -5.18
C VAL A 105 8.47 15.21 -4.50
N PRO A 106 8.10 16.01 -3.48
CA PRO A 106 9.05 16.91 -2.82
C PRO A 106 10.13 16.15 -2.06
N TRP A 107 11.38 16.59 -2.21
CA TRP A 107 12.51 16.11 -1.43
C TRP A 107 13.28 17.30 -0.87
N THR A 108 13.52 17.33 0.44
CA THR A 108 14.13 18.48 1.13
C THR A 108 15.50 18.85 0.57
N GLU A 109 16.34 17.88 0.19
CA GLU A 109 17.66 18.13 -0.39
C GLU A 109 17.60 18.67 -1.82
N ASN A 110 16.48 18.48 -2.50
CA ASN A 110 16.20 18.99 -3.82
C ASN A 110 14.99 19.93 -3.84
N ASN A 111 14.72 20.64 -2.73
CA ASN A 111 13.64 21.61 -2.66
C ASN A 111 14.05 22.85 -3.45
N PRO A 112 13.46 23.09 -4.63
CA PRO A 112 14.06 24.02 -5.57
C PRO A 112 13.76 25.48 -5.21
N GLY A 113 12.87 25.75 -4.24
CA GLY A 113 12.43 27.09 -3.81
C GLY A 113 11.80 27.97 -4.92
N ASP A 114 11.91 27.59 -6.19
CA ASP A 114 11.58 28.42 -7.35
C ASP A 114 11.16 27.59 -8.59
N LYS A 115 11.85 26.48 -8.93
CA LYS A 115 11.51 25.64 -10.10
C LYS A 115 11.58 24.13 -9.81
N ALA A 116 10.44 23.45 -9.77
CA ALA A 116 10.40 21.98 -9.75
C ALA A 116 10.41 21.44 -11.18
N ASN A 117 11.12 20.34 -11.42
CA ASN A 117 11.00 19.59 -12.66
C ASN A 117 10.20 18.31 -12.34
N ILE A 118 9.01 18.20 -12.91
CA ILE A 118 8.30 16.93 -13.00
C ILE A 118 8.99 16.14 -14.12
N THR A 119 9.49 14.95 -13.81
CA THR A 119 10.11 14.05 -14.78
C THR A 119 9.42 12.68 -14.71
N PRO A 120 9.59 11.81 -15.72
CA PRO A 120 9.15 10.42 -15.62
C PRO A 120 9.78 9.70 -14.41
N PHE A 121 11.02 10.05 -14.06
CA PHE A 121 11.72 9.46 -12.91
C PHE A 121 11.17 9.91 -11.56
N SER A 122 10.84 11.20 -11.41
CA SER A 122 10.25 11.70 -10.15
C SER A 122 8.88 11.08 -9.89
N THR A 123 8.18 10.65 -10.95
CA THR A 123 6.87 9.99 -10.86
C THR A 123 6.97 8.63 -10.16
N LEU A 124 8.09 7.92 -10.32
CA LEU A 124 8.31 6.62 -9.66
C LEU A 124 8.34 6.72 -8.13
N LEU A 125 8.48 7.93 -7.58
CA LEU A 125 8.48 8.18 -6.14
C LEU A 125 7.06 8.31 -5.56
N GLU A 126 6.00 8.27 -6.38
CA GLU A 126 4.61 8.41 -5.90
C GLU A 126 4.23 7.35 -4.85
N ALA A 127 4.85 6.17 -4.93
CA ALA A 127 4.67 5.08 -3.97
C ALA A 127 5.07 5.46 -2.53
N TYR A 128 5.91 6.49 -2.37
CA TYR A 128 6.22 7.03 -1.05
C TYR A 128 5.07 7.85 -0.48
N ILE A 129 4.38 8.63 -1.30
CA ILE A 129 3.19 9.37 -0.86
C ILE A 129 2.11 8.39 -0.43
N ALA A 130 1.86 7.38 -1.27
CA ALA A 130 0.88 6.34 -1.02
C ALA A 130 0.99 5.69 0.37
N GLU A 131 2.16 5.13 0.67
CA GLU A 131 2.38 4.40 1.93
C GLU A 131 2.23 5.32 3.15
N GLU A 132 2.76 6.55 3.09
CA GLU A 132 2.67 7.49 4.22
C GLU A 132 1.23 8.02 4.42
N THR A 133 0.39 7.98 3.39
CA THR A 133 -1.05 8.31 3.51
C THR A 133 -1.93 7.14 3.91
N GLU A 134 -1.48 5.90 3.73
CA GLU A 134 -2.25 4.70 4.09
C GLU A 134 -2.43 4.56 5.61
N GLU A 135 -1.45 5.02 6.39
CA GLU A 135 -1.50 5.01 7.86
C GLU A 135 -2.42 6.09 8.45
N ILE A 136 -2.99 6.97 7.62
CA ILE A 136 -3.83 8.07 8.06
C ILE A 136 -5.30 7.62 8.10
N PRO A 137 -5.95 7.59 9.28
CA PRO A 137 -7.33 7.09 9.40
C PRO A 137 -8.37 7.95 8.66
N GLU A 138 -8.16 9.27 8.59
CA GLU A 138 -9.04 10.22 7.91
C GLU A 138 -8.30 10.94 6.79
N PRO A 139 -8.83 10.98 5.55
CA PRO A 139 -8.22 11.72 4.47
C PRO A 139 -7.99 13.20 4.83
N ILE A 140 -6.83 13.73 4.44
CA ILE A 140 -6.50 15.13 4.67
C ILE A 140 -7.45 15.99 3.80
N SER A 141 -8.05 17.03 4.39
CA SER A 141 -8.84 17.99 3.63
C SER A 141 -7.94 18.98 2.90
N VAL A 142 -8.39 19.55 1.78
CA VAL A 142 -7.64 20.63 1.08
C VAL A 142 -7.35 21.81 2.01
N ALA A 143 -8.30 22.15 2.89
CA ALA A 143 -8.14 23.20 3.88
C ALA A 143 -6.98 22.90 4.85
N ASP A 144 -6.86 21.66 5.29
CA ASP A 144 -5.80 21.20 6.20
C ASP A 144 -4.49 20.84 5.47
N GLY A 145 -4.40 21.14 4.16
CA GLY A 145 -3.25 20.81 3.34
C GLY A 145 -1.93 21.42 3.81
N CYS A 146 -1.94 22.48 4.62
CA CYS A 146 -0.75 23.02 5.29
C CYS A 146 -0.71 22.79 6.81
N GLY A 147 -1.63 21.98 7.33
CA GLY A 147 -1.73 21.62 8.74
C GLY A 147 -0.67 20.61 9.18
N GLN A 148 -0.70 20.28 10.48
CA GLN A 148 0.32 19.43 11.10
C GLN A 148 0.39 18.01 10.52
N VAL A 149 -0.76 17.40 10.21
CA VAL A 149 -0.82 16.05 9.64
C VAL A 149 -0.18 16.03 8.25
N ALA A 150 -0.61 16.94 7.36
CA ALA A 150 -0.05 17.08 6.01
C ALA A 150 1.46 17.41 6.02
N GLU A 151 1.93 18.19 6.99
CA GLU A 151 3.37 18.46 7.14
C GLU A 151 4.14 17.26 7.67
N GLY A 152 3.53 16.41 8.49
CA GLY A 152 4.08 15.10 8.88
C GLY A 152 4.31 14.22 7.65
N VAL A 153 3.27 14.02 6.83
CA VAL A 153 3.38 13.28 5.56
C VAL A 153 4.50 13.81 4.68
N ALA A 154 4.58 15.14 4.51
CA ALA A 154 5.65 15.75 3.73
C ALA A 154 7.06 15.41 4.25
N GLN A 155 7.23 15.38 5.58
CA GLN A 155 8.50 15.05 6.23
C GLN A 155 8.83 13.57 6.08
N ASP A 156 7.86 12.69 6.28
CA ASP A 156 8.04 11.25 6.23
C ASP A 156 8.35 10.78 4.80
N VAL A 157 7.59 11.27 3.81
CA VAL A 157 7.87 11.06 2.37
C VAL A 157 9.27 11.56 2.01
N SER A 158 9.65 12.77 2.43
CA SER A 158 11.01 13.30 2.19
C SER A 158 12.09 12.47 2.89
N GLY A 159 11.80 11.90 4.06
CA GLY A 159 12.69 10.99 4.79
C GLY A 159 12.96 9.72 3.99
N ARG A 160 11.90 9.06 3.50
CA ARG A 160 11.99 7.87 2.65
C ARG A 160 12.78 8.10 1.37
N ILE A 161 12.58 9.25 0.71
CA ILE A 161 13.37 9.61 -0.47
C ILE A 161 14.85 9.78 -0.10
N THR A 162 15.16 10.30 1.09
CA THR A 162 16.55 10.46 1.56
C THR A 162 17.22 9.11 1.80
N GLU A 163 16.48 8.12 2.31
CA GLU A 163 16.95 6.73 2.45
C GLU A 163 17.22 6.12 1.08
N LEU A 164 16.26 6.19 0.16
CA LEU A 164 16.42 5.73 -1.22
C LEU A 164 17.63 6.39 -1.91
N ALA A 165 17.76 7.72 -1.77
CA ALA A 165 18.87 8.49 -2.32
C ALA A 165 20.22 7.98 -1.80
N SER A 166 20.29 7.67 -0.50
CA SER A 166 21.49 7.11 0.12
C SER A 166 21.82 5.70 -0.41
N ASP A 167 20.80 4.87 -0.68
CA ASP A 167 20.99 3.54 -1.26
C ASP A 167 21.44 3.62 -2.72
N LEU A 168 20.77 4.43 -3.54
CA LEU A 168 21.13 4.67 -4.93
C LEU A 168 22.58 5.18 -5.07
N ALA A 169 22.99 6.10 -4.19
CA ALA A 169 24.35 6.63 -4.16
C ALA A 169 25.42 5.55 -3.87
N GLN A 170 25.09 4.51 -3.08
CA GLN A 170 26.01 3.39 -2.84
C GLN A 170 26.30 2.59 -4.11
N TYR A 171 25.35 2.57 -5.05
CA TYR A 171 25.48 1.93 -6.36
C TYR A 171 26.01 2.88 -7.45
N GLY A 172 26.33 4.13 -7.09
CA GLY A 172 26.91 5.12 -7.99
C GLY A 172 25.90 5.94 -8.80
N TYR A 173 24.61 5.86 -8.47
CA TYR A 173 23.58 6.71 -9.06
C TYR A 173 23.49 8.05 -8.32
N ASP A 174 23.35 9.16 -9.05
CA ASP A 174 23.07 10.47 -8.47
C ASP A 174 21.55 10.65 -8.30
N PRO A 175 21.02 10.72 -7.07
CA PRO A 175 19.59 10.90 -6.83
C PRO A 175 19.04 12.22 -7.39
N ALA A 176 19.90 13.22 -7.63
CA ALA A 176 19.47 14.47 -8.28
C ALA A 176 18.98 14.24 -9.72
N ALA A 177 19.44 13.17 -10.39
CA ALA A 177 19.02 12.80 -11.74
C ALA A 177 17.51 12.52 -11.83
N LEU A 178 16.87 12.12 -10.73
CA LEU A 178 15.41 11.94 -10.65
C LEU A 178 14.64 13.22 -10.99
N TYR A 179 15.26 14.38 -10.81
CA TYR A 179 14.65 15.69 -10.98
C TYR A 179 15.39 16.57 -12.00
N GLU A 180 16.40 16.03 -12.67
CA GLU A 180 17.22 16.80 -13.59
C GLU A 180 16.42 17.19 -14.84
N ASP A 181 16.71 18.38 -15.36
CA ASP A 181 16.24 18.79 -16.69
C ASP A 181 17.16 18.16 -17.75
N PHE A 182 16.96 16.86 -18.01
CA PHE A 182 17.83 16.10 -18.93
C PHE A 182 17.77 16.61 -20.37
N ILE A 183 16.71 17.35 -20.75
CA ILE A 183 16.62 18.06 -22.02
C ILE A 183 17.62 19.23 -22.06
N ALA A 184 17.65 20.06 -21.02
CA ALA A 184 18.60 21.16 -20.92
C ALA A 184 20.05 20.68 -20.71
N ALA A 185 20.24 19.52 -20.06
CA ALA A 185 21.54 18.89 -19.87
C ALA A 185 22.09 18.21 -21.14
N GLU A 186 21.26 18.04 -22.18
CA GLU A 186 21.58 17.27 -23.39
C GLU A 186 21.96 15.81 -23.05
N ASP A 187 21.29 15.22 -22.06
CA ASP A 187 21.50 13.82 -21.65
C ASP A 187 20.61 12.88 -22.47
N ASP A 188 21.17 12.37 -23.56
CA ASP A 188 20.49 11.45 -24.48
C ASP A 188 20.12 10.11 -23.83
N GLU A 189 20.88 9.64 -22.84
CA GLU A 189 20.67 8.35 -22.17
C GLU A 189 19.52 8.45 -21.16
N ALA A 190 19.54 9.50 -20.34
CA ALA A 190 18.45 9.82 -19.44
C ALA A 190 17.16 10.07 -20.23
N ARG A 191 17.22 10.80 -21.35
CA ARG A 191 16.07 11.01 -22.23
C ARG A 191 15.50 9.70 -22.77
N ALA A 192 16.33 8.83 -23.35
CA ALA A 192 15.85 7.56 -23.91
C ALA A 192 15.21 6.67 -22.84
N THR A 193 15.75 6.69 -21.62
CA THR A 193 15.14 5.96 -20.49
C THR A 193 13.84 6.60 -20.05
N ALA A 194 13.79 7.92 -19.94
CA ALA A 194 12.59 8.68 -19.58
C ALA A 194 11.43 8.41 -20.55
N GLU A 195 11.70 8.35 -21.86
CA GLU A 195 10.69 8.04 -22.90
C GLU A 195 10.06 6.65 -22.65
N ARG A 196 10.86 5.62 -22.36
CA ARG A 196 10.35 4.27 -22.00
C ARG A 196 9.52 4.27 -20.72
N VAL A 197 9.93 5.05 -19.72
CA VAL A 197 9.15 5.22 -18.49
C VAL A 197 7.80 5.84 -18.80
N VAL A 198 7.71 6.81 -19.71
CA VAL A 198 6.42 7.38 -20.10
C VAL A 198 5.54 6.39 -20.85
N ASP A 199 6.10 5.52 -21.68
CA ASP A 199 5.32 4.47 -22.34
C ASP A 199 4.70 3.51 -21.30
N ILE A 200 5.45 3.20 -20.23
CA ILE A 200 4.92 2.51 -19.05
C ILE A 200 3.83 3.33 -18.37
N LEU A 201 4.09 4.61 -18.02
CA LEU A 201 3.12 5.50 -17.35
C LEU A 201 1.82 5.70 -18.16
N THR A 202 1.90 5.64 -19.48
CA THR A 202 0.74 5.67 -20.39
C THR A 202 -0.11 4.41 -20.23
N THR A 203 0.54 3.26 -20.12
CA THR A 203 -0.11 1.98 -19.88
C THR A 203 -0.74 1.95 -18.48
N VAL A 204 0.03 2.35 -17.46
CA VAL A 204 -0.38 2.55 -16.06
C VAL A 204 -1.67 3.38 -15.98
N ARG A 205 -1.68 4.55 -16.63
CA ARG A 205 -2.84 5.47 -16.66
C ARG A 205 -4.03 4.88 -17.41
N SER A 206 -3.79 4.19 -18.52
CA SER A 206 -4.86 3.53 -19.28
C SER A 206 -5.56 2.46 -18.44
N ILE A 207 -4.82 1.69 -17.64
CA ILE A 207 -5.40 0.72 -16.73
C ILE A 207 -6.19 1.41 -15.60
N GLN A 208 -5.66 2.51 -15.04
CA GLN A 208 -6.40 3.29 -14.05
C GLN A 208 -7.74 3.77 -14.61
N LEU A 209 -7.76 4.35 -15.82
CA LEU A 209 -9.00 4.81 -16.47
C LEU A 209 -10.00 3.67 -16.71
N MET A 210 -9.52 2.47 -17.05
CA MET A 210 -10.39 1.30 -17.19
C MET A 210 -10.97 0.84 -15.83
N ALA A 211 -10.17 0.88 -14.77
CA ALA A 211 -10.64 0.59 -13.42
C ALA A 211 -11.67 1.63 -12.94
N GLU A 212 -11.45 2.92 -13.21
CA GLU A 212 -12.42 3.99 -12.93
C GLU A 212 -13.74 3.80 -13.69
N ASP A 213 -13.69 3.38 -14.96
CA ASP A 213 -14.89 3.07 -15.75
C ASP A 213 -15.64 1.84 -15.20
N GLU A 214 -14.92 0.80 -14.77
CA GLU A 214 -15.50 -0.42 -14.21
C GLU A 214 -16.24 -0.15 -12.88
N VAL A 215 -15.65 0.66 -12.02
CA VAL A 215 -16.22 0.97 -10.68
C VAL A 215 -17.15 2.18 -10.69
N GLY A 216 -17.11 3.02 -11.73
CA GLY A 216 -17.94 4.22 -11.87
C GLY A 216 -17.51 5.40 -11.00
N GLU A 217 -16.34 5.32 -10.37
CA GLU A 217 -15.78 6.31 -9.45
C GLU A 217 -14.26 6.42 -9.68
N ARG A 218 -13.62 7.44 -9.10
CA ARG A 218 -12.16 7.58 -9.19
C ARG A 218 -11.47 6.55 -8.32
N VAL A 219 -10.32 6.05 -8.78
CA VAL A 219 -9.48 5.12 -8.01
C VAL A 219 -8.08 5.69 -7.84
N ASN A 220 -7.52 5.48 -6.66
CA ASN A 220 -6.11 5.73 -6.42
C ASN A 220 -5.30 4.55 -6.93
N GLN A 221 -4.25 4.84 -7.68
CA GLN A 221 -3.35 3.85 -8.25
C GLN A 221 -2.05 3.81 -7.45
N TYR A 222 -1.52 2.60 -7.27
CA TYR A 222 -0.24 2.36 -6.62
C TYR A 222 0.69 1.56 -7.51
N VAL A 223 1.82 2.17 -7.78
CA VAL A 223 2.93 1.63 -8.56
C VAL A 223 4.00 1.11 -7.59
N SER A 224 4.38 -0.16 -7.68
CA SER A 224 5.31 -0.77 -6.71
C SER A 224 6.73 -0.20 -6.75
N ARG A 225 7.30 0.09 -5.58
CA ARG A 225 8.69 0.59 -5.41
C ARG A 225 9.76 -0.32 -6.03
N ARG A 226 9.45 -1.60 -6.25
CA ARG A 226 10.37 -2.56 -6.87
C ARG A 226 10.82 -2.12 -8.27
N MET A 227 10.05 -1.28 -8.95
CA MET A 227 10.43 -0.79 -10.27
C MET A 227 11.49 0.31 -10.25
N ILE A 228 11.62 1.06 -9.16
CA ILE A 228 12.58 2.18 -9.07
C ILE A 228 14.00 1.73 -9.42
N PRO A 229 14.60 0.70 -8.76
CA PRO A 229 15.95 0.28 -9.10
C PRO A 229 16.06 -0.33 -10.52
N VAL A 230 15.02 -1.00 -11.02
CA VAL A 230 14.99 -1.59 -12.36
C VAL A 230 15.03 -0.49 -13.41
N VAL A 231 14.14 0.50 -13.29
CA VAL A 231 14.02 1.62 -14.21
C VAL A 231 15.26 2.50 -14.21
N LEU A 232 15.80 2.81 -13.03
CA LEU A 232 16.99 3.65 -12.90
C LEU A 232 18.27 2.96 -13.39
N SER A 233 18.28 1.64 -13.51
CA SER A 233 19.40 0.93 -14.13
C SER A 233 19.53 1.18 -15.64
N GLY A 234 18.45 1.64 -16.29
CA GLY A 234 18.39 1.89 -17.73
C GLY A 234 18.41 0.62 -18.61
N ASP A 235 18.56 -0.56 -18.01
CA ASP A 235 18.70 -1.87 -18.68
C ASP A 235 17.53 -2.79 -18.32
N PHE A 236 16.37 -2.51 -18.91
CA PHE A 236 15.18 -3.37 -18.79
C PHE A 236 14.48 -3.52 -20.15
N GLU A 237 14.23 -4.76 -20.57
CA GLU A 237 13.38 -5.10 -21.72
C GLU A 237 11.93 -5.42 -21.27
N THR A 238 11.78 -5.85 -20.02
CA THR A 238 10.51 -6.23 -19.40
C THR A 238 10.47 -5.65 -18.00
N LEU A 239 9.33 -5.10 -17.60
CA LEU A 239 9.03 -4.67 -16.24
C LEU A 239 7.91 -5.54 -15.67
N GLU A 240 8.18 -6.20 -14.54
CA GLU A 240 7.12 -6.77 -13.70
C GLU A 240 6.43 -5.63 -12.96
N PHE A 241 5.12 -5.58 -13.14
CA PHE A 241 4.28 -4.44 -12.84
C PHE A 241 3.21 -4.89 -11.85
N ASP A 242 3.52 -4.68 -10.58
CA ASP A 242 2.57 -4.77 -9.47
C ASP A 242 1.76 -3.46 -9.46
N VAL A 243 0.50 -3.53 -9.88
CA VAL A 243 -0.44 -2.43 -9.69
C VAL A 243 -1.47 -2.80 -8.68
N SER A 244 -1.78 -1.86 -7.81
CA SER A 244 -3.06 -1.90 -7.14
C SER A 244 -3.87 -0.63 -7.35
N TYR A 245 -5.17 -0.80 -7.25
CA TYR A 245 -6.15 0.27 -7.29
C TYR A 245 -6.97 0.21 -6.03
N GLN A 246 -7.39 1.36 -5.52
CA GLN A 246 -8.38 1.42 -4.46
C GLN A 246 -9.39 2.53 -4.67
N THR A 247 -10.63 2.29 -4.25
CA THR A 247 -11.62 3.37 -4.16
C THR A 247 -11.29 4.28 -3.00
N ILE A 248 -11.78 5.52 -3.07
CA ILE A 248 -11.86 6.38 -1.89
C ILE A 248 -12.86 5.75 -0.91
N SER A 249 -12.56 5.82 0.39
CA SER A 249 -13.48 5.36 1.44
C SER A 249 -14.79 6.15 1.33
N ARG A 250 -15.92 5.43 1.26
CA ARG A 250 -17.23 6.04 1.05
C ARG A 250 -18.26 5.50 2.05
N PRO A 251 -19.25 6.30 2.44
CA PRO A 251 -20.38 5.83 3.22
C PRO A 251 -21.14 4.68 2.57
N GLU A 252 -21.16 3.51 3.20
CA GLU A 252 -22.08 2.43 2.86
C GLU A 252 -23.42 2.63 3.57
N ASP A 253 -23.37 2.85 4.88
CA ASP A 253 -24.56 3.13 5.70
C ASP A 253 -24.24 4.05 6.90
N GLU A 254 -25.09 4.04 7.92
CA GLU A 254 -24.90 4.85 9.14
C GLU A 254 -23.72 4.34 9.99
N SER A 255 -23.36 3.08 9.86
CA SER A 255 -22.39 2.36 10.70
C SER A 255 -21.10 2.00 9.99
N PHE A 256 -21.10 1.87 8.66
CA PHE A 256 -19.94 1.44 7.89
C PHE A 256 -19.58 2.40 6.76
N ASP A 257 -18.28 2.53 6.56
CA ASP A 257 -17.68 2.97 5.30
C ASP A 257 -17.19 1.74 4.52
N VAL A 258 -17.22 1.81 3.19
CA VAL A 258 -16.75 0.76 2.30
C VAL A 258 -15.56 1.24 1.48
N LYS A 259 -14.63 0.33 1.25
CA LYS A 259 -13.46 0.52 0.41
C LYS A 259 -13.18 -0.76 -0.38
N ASP A 260 -12.94 -0.62 -1.66
CA ASP A 260 -12.58 -1.71 -2.54
C ASP A 260 -11.11 -1.55 -2.96
N TRP A 261 -10.40 -2.68 -3.08
CA TRP A 261 -9.00 -2.74 -3.49
C TRP A 261 -8.79 -3.88 -4.48
N TRP A 262 -8.02 -3.62 -5.52
CA TRP A 262 -7.64 -4.58 -6.55
C TRP A 262 -6.14 -4.59 -6.71
N ALA A 263 -5.54 -5.75 -6.94
CA ALA A 263 -4.12 -5.85 -7.28
C ALA A 263 -3.85 -6.84 -8.40
N TYR A 264 -2.90 -6.49 -9.26
CA TYR A 264 -2.48 -7.21 -10.45
C TYR A 264 -0.96 -7.27 -10.48
N ASP A 265 -0.41 -8.48 -10.58
CA ASP A 265 1.01 -8.72 -10.88
C ASP A 265 1.12 -9.06 -12.38
N ALA A 266 1.38 -8.06 -13.21
CA ALA A 266 1.38 -8.16 -14.67
C ALA A 266 2.77 -7.89 -15.27
N ILE A 267 3.01 -8.27 -16.54
CA ILE A 267 4.28 -8.02 -17.22
C ILE A 267 4.04 -7.02 -18.36
N ILE A 268 4.80 -5.91 -18.35
CA ILE A 268 4.75 -4.87 -19.38
C ILE A 268 6.14 -4.74 -20.00
N LEU A 269 6.22 -4.71 -21.32
CA LEU A 269 7.46 -4.48 -22.05
C LEU A 269 7.89 -3.01 -21.95
N ASP A 270 9.14 -2.72 -22.29
CA ASP A 270 9.68 -1.36 -22.26
C ASP A 270 9.02 -0.36 -23.23
N ASP A 271 8.17 -0.84 -24.14
CA ASP A 271 7.31 -0.07 -25.06
C ASP A 271 5.85 0.07 -24.57
N GLY A 272 5.54 -0.34 -23.34
CA GLY A 272 4.18 -0.30 -22.77
C GLY A 272 3.29 -1.49 -23.14
N GLN A 273 3.76 -2.44 -23.96
CA GLN A 273 2.94 -3.59 -24.35
C GLN A 273 2.72 -4.57 -23.19
N LEU A 274 1.46 -4.81 -22.81
CA LEU A 274 1.07 -5.91 -21.90
C LEU A 274 1.35 -7.25 -22.57
N VAL A 275 1.95 -8.20 -21.85
CA VAL A 275 2.21 -9.56 -22.36
C VAL A 275 1.68 -10.63 -21.42
N ALA A 276 1.26 -11.76 -22.00
CA ALA A 276 0.84 -12.91 -21.23
C ALA A 276 2.07 -13.58 -20.60
N ARG A 277 1.97 -13.92 -19.31
CA ARG A 277 3.09 -14.54 -18.60
C ARG A 277 3.45 -15.94 -19.09
N ASP A 278 2.47 -16.69 -19.59
CA ASP A 278 2.63 -18.09 -19.96
C ASP A 278 3.46 -18.30 -21.23
N ASP A 279 3.25 -17.48 -22.25
CA ASP A 279 3.94 -17.60 -23.54
C ASP A 279 4.56 -16.31 -24.07
N GLY A 280 4.46 -15.20 -23.33
CA GLY A 280 5.01 -13.90 -23.69
C GLY A 280 4.28 -13.21 -24.85
N ARG A 281 3.11 -13.70 -25.28
CA ARG A 281 2.38 -13.08 -26.39
C ARG A 281 1.87 -11.69 -25.99
N ALA A 282 1.88 -10.77 -26.94
CA ALA A 282 1.25 -9.47 -26.80
C ALA A 282 -0.26 -9.61 -26.54
N LEU A 283 -0.76 -8.82 -25.59
CA LEU A 283 -2.15 -8.74 -25.21
C LEU A 283 -2.70 -7.35 -25.52
N GLU A 284 -3.96 -7.28 -25.96
CA GLU A 284 -4.66 -5.99 -25.96
C GLU A 284 -4.84 -5.53 -24.50
N LEU A 285 -4.63 -4.24 -24.24
CA LEU A 285 -4.84 -3.70 -22.91
C LEU A 285 -6.34 -3.72 -22.58
N SER A 286 -6.73 -4.54 -21.60
CA SER A 286 -8.11 -4.63 -21.09
C SER A 286 -8.12 -5.20 -19.67
N MET A 287 -9.16 -4.87 -18.90
CA MET A 287 -9.36 -5.45 -17.56
C MET A 287 -9.51 -6.97 -17.63
N ASP A 288 -10.18 -7.50 -18.65
CA ASP A 288 -10.31 -8.95 -18.86
C ASP A 288 -8.94 -9.61 -19.06
N ASN A 289 -8.09 -9.05 -19.92
CA ASN A 289 -6.75 -9.61 -20.15
C ASN A 289 -5.84 -9.47 -18.91
N LEU A 290 -5.96 -8.39 -18.13
CA LEU A 290 -5.24 -8.26 -16.86
C LEU A 290 -5.68 -9.32 -15.86
N LYS A 291 -6.98 -9.47 -15.64
CA LYS A 291 -7.55 -10.48 -14.73
C LYS A 291 -7.25 -11.90 -15.20
N GLU A 292 -7.20 -12.15 -16.51
CA GLU A 292 -6.93 -13.46 -17.08
C GLU A 292 -5.45 -13.81 -17.07
N HIS A 293 -4.53 -12.86 -17.28
CA HIS A 293 -3.12 -13.15 -17.55
C HIS A 293 -2.10 -12.62 -16.54
N ALA A 294 -2.52 -11.86 -15.52
CA ALA A 294 -1.67 -11.52 -14.38
C ALA A 294 -1.21 -12.78 -13.64
N GLU A 295 0.01 -12.81 -13.10
CA GLU A 295 0.48 -13.91 -12.24
C GLU A 295 -0.43 -14.06 -11.02
N GLN A 296 -0.77 -12.93 -10.42
CA GLN A 296 -1.70 -12.87 -9.31
C GLN A 296 -2.70 -11.76 -9.57
N TYR A 297 -3.96 -12.07 -9.31
CA TYR A 297 -5.05 -11.11 -9.28
C TYR A 297 -5.73 -11.20 -7.93
N THR A 298 -5.93 -10.06 -7.28
CA THR A 298 -6.61 -10.00 -5.98
C THR A 298 -7.69 -8.92 -6.00
N GLU A 299 -8.83 -9.24 -5.43
CA GLU A 299 -9.96 -8.35 -5.13
C GLU A 299 -10.20 -8.39 -3.62
N VAL A 300 -10.40 -7.22 -3.02
CA VAL A 300 -10.71 -7.08 -1.61
C VAL A 300 -11.80 -6.04 -1.46
N THR A 301 -12.85 -6.36 -0.71
CA THR A 301 -13.85 -5.39 -0.27
C THR A 301 -13.86 -5.34 1.24
N SER A 302 -13.59 -4.16 1.78
CA SER A 302 -13.51 -3.88 3.21
C SER A 302 -14.63 -2.95 3.66
N PHE A 303 -15.33 -3.33 4.73
CA PHE A 303 -16.24 -2.47 5.46
C PHE A 303 -15.63 -2.08 6.81
N MET A 304 -15.37 -0.79 6.99
CA MET A 304 -14.80 -0.21 8.20
C MET A 304 -15.93 0.33 9.07
N ALA A 305 -16.03 -0.13 10.31
CA ALA A 305 -17.03 0.37 11.25
C ALA A 305 -16.65 1.79 11.71
N ARG A 306 -17.58 2.74 11.59
CA ARG A 306 -17.38 4.13 12.06
C ARG A 306 -17.40 4.28 13.57
N ASP A 307 -18.29 3.53 14.21
CA ASP A 307 -18.49 3.55 15.66
C ASP A 307 -18.56 2.11 16.17
N PHE A 308 -17.49 1.64 16.81
CA PHE A 308 -17.49 0.41 17.59
C PHE A 308 -17.62 0.74 19.08
N PRO A 309 -18.40 0.00 19.89
CA PRO A 309 -18.65 0.32 21.30
C PRO A 309 -17.42 0.26 22.21
N VAL A 310 -16.24 -0.06 21.66
CA VAL A 310 -14.95 -0.02 22.35
C VAL A 310 -14.13 1.11 21.73
N THR A 311 -13.78 2.11 22.55
CA THR A 311 -12.91 3.21 22.14
C THR A 311 -11.53 2.70 21.74
N ASP A 312 -10.93 3.32 20.73
CA ASP A 312 -9.57 3.02 20.23
C ASP A 312 -9.40 1.62 19.59
N VAL A 313 -10.50 1.06 19.09
CA VAL A 313 -10.54 -0.22 18.39
C VAL A 313 -11.15 -0.02 17.00
N ASN A 314 -10.38 -0.38 15.98
CA ASN A 314 -10.83 -0.45 14.60
C ASN A 314 -11.47 -1.82 14.36
N THR A 315 -12.59 -1.83 13.66
CA THR A 315 -13.29 -3.05 13.27
C THR A 315 -13.51 -3.04 11.77
N GLU A 316 -13.03 -4.09 11.12
CA GLU A 316 -13.05 -4.24 9.67
C GLU A 316 -13.65 -5.59 9.31
N LEU A 317 -14.60 -5.58 8.36
CA LEU A 317 -15.10 -6.78 7.70
C LEU A 317 -14.46 -6.82 6.32
N GLU A 318 -13.78 -7.91 5.98
CA GLU A 318 -13.07 -8.02 4.71
C GLU A 318 -13.50 -9.30 3.98
N GLU A 319 -13.78 -9.18 2.69
CA GLU A 319 -13.87 -10.31 1.77
C GLU A 319 -12.70 -10.21 0.79
N ARG A 320 -11.95 -11.30 0.66
CA ARG A 320 -10.78 -11.38 -0.21
C ARG A 320 -10.91 -12.54 -1.17
N HIS A 321 -10.74 -12.22 -2.45
CA HIS A 321 -10.62 -13.19 -3.52
C HIS A 321 -9.29 -13.00 -4.24
N SER A 322 -8.43 -14.00 -4.20
CA SER A 322 -7.14 -14.01 -4.89
C SER A 322 -7.01 -15.24 -5.76
N TRP A 323 -6.51 -15.03 -6.97
CA TRP A 323 -6.20 -16.08 -7.93
C TRP A 323 -4.75 -15.99 -8.31
N ILE A 324 -4.10 -17.15 -8.39
CA ILE A 324 -2.67 -17.24 -8.72
C ILE A 324 -2.50 -18.20 -9.88
N TRP A 325 -1.75 -17.79 -10.89
CA TRP A 325 -1.33 -18.64 -11.99
C TRP A 325 -0.10 -19.45 -11.61
N ARG A 326 -0.20 -20.78 -11.73
CA ARG A 326 0.92 -21.71 -11.53
C ARG A 326 0.87 -22.83 -12.57
N ASP A 327 2.03 -23.17 -13.14
CA ASP A 327 2.19 -24.29 -14.07
C ASP A 327 1.20 -24.30 -15.26
N GLY A 328 0.89 -23.13 -15.82
CA GLY A 328 0.01 -22.99 -16.99
C GLY A 328 -1.48 -23.15 -16.71
N ALA A 329 -1.90 -23.08 -15.44
CA ALA A 329 -3.30 -23.03 -15.04
C ALA A 329 -3.54 -22.00 -13.93
N ARG A 330 -4.73 -21.40 -13.91
CA ARG A 330 -5.20 -20.55 -12.83
C ARG A 330 -5.71 -21.40 -11.67
N GLY A 331 -5.16 -21.15 -10.48
CA GLY A 331 -5.65 -21.69 -9.21
C GLY A 331 -6.31 -20.62 -8.36
N ILE A 332 -7.12 -21.04 -7.40
CA ILE A 332 -7.52 -20.18 -6.28
C ILE A 332 -6.27 -20.01 -5.41
N GLY A 333 -5.88 -18.76 -5.17
CA GLY A 333 -4.85 -18.40 -4.21
C GLY A 333 -5.46 -18.32 -2.83
N GLU A 334 -6.26 -17.28 -2.59
CA GLU A 334 -6.93 -17.03 -1.32
C GLU A 334 -8.42 -16.81 -1.58
N LEU A 335 -9.27 -17.33 -0.70
CA LEU A 335 -10.71 -17.09 -0.79
C LEU A 335 -11.27 -17.11 0.63
N TRP A 336 -11.46 -15.93 1.21
CA TRP A 336 -11.88 -15.83 2.60
C TRP A 336 -12.67 -14.58 2.93
N THR A 337 -13.43 -14.69 4.01
CA THR A 337 -14.15 -13.59 4.66
C THR A 337 -13.69 -13.49 6.11
N ARG A 338 -13.41 -12.28 6.57
CA ARG A 338 -12.78 -12.02 7.87
C ARG A 338 -13.53 -10.94 8.63
N VAL A 339 -13.65 -11.17 9.94
CA VAL A 339 -13.90 -10.11 10.92
C VAL A 339 -12.57 -9.82 11.59
N MET A 340 -12.05 -8.62 11.41
CA MET A 340 -10.81 -8.15 12.02
C MET A 340 -11.12 -7.03 13.01
N ILE A 341 -10.50 -7.12 14.19
CA ILE A 341 -10.66 -6.16 15.26
C ILE A 341 -9.26 -5.82 15.78
N GLY A 342 -8.78 -4.63 15.47
CA GLY A 342 -7.41 -4.20 15.71
C GLY A 342 -7.31 -2.85 16.39
N GLY A 343 -6.34 -2.65 17.27
CA GLY A 343 -6.12 -1.34 17.93
C GLY A 343 -5.49 -1.46 19.31
N ALA A 344 -5.60 -0.38 20.11
CA ALA A 344 -5.19 -0.36 21.50
C ALA A 344 -6.29 -1.01 22.35
N LEU A 345 -6.12 -2.28 22.72
CA LEU A 345 -7.16 -3.00 23.45
C LEU A 345 -7.08 -2.72 24.96
N PRO A 346 -8.18 -2.91 25.71
CA PRO A 346 -8.19 -2.74 27.16
C PRO A 346 -7.07 -3.53 27.87
N GLY A 347 -6.17 -2.82 28.55
CA GLY A 347 -5.04 -3.41 29.27
C GLY A 347 -3.68 -3.24 28.60
N ASP A 348 -3.63 -2.67 27.40
CA ASP A 348 -2.39 -2.20 26.79
C ASP A 348 -1.89 -0.96 27.54
N SER A 349 -0.81 -1.13 28.30
CA SER A 349 -0.06 0.00 28.87
C SER A 349 0.97 0.47 27.86
N THR A 350 1.14 1.79 27.69
CA THR A 350 2.33 2.36 27.06
C THR A 350 3.57 1.82 27.80
N VAL A 351 4.33 0.92 27.16
CA VAL A 351 5.53 0.31 27.77
C VAL A 351 6.64 1.38 27.92
N ALA A 352 6.62 2.40 27.07
CA ALA A 352 7.41 3.63 27.12
C ALA A 352 6.74 4.74 26.25
N PRO A 353 7.17 6.02 26.32
CA PRO A 353 6.56 7.13 25.58
C PRO A 353 6.56 6.97 24.05
N ASP A 354 7.46 6.15 23.51
CA ASP A 354 7.71 5.98 22.07
C ASP A 354 7.46 4.53 21.61
N VAL A 355 6.75 3.72 22.42
CA VAL A 355 6.44 2.32 22.12
C VAL A 355 4.92 2.16 22.10
N SER A 356 4.38 1.98 20.91
CA SER A 356 2.98 1.61 20.74
C SER A 356 2.82 0.10 20.86
N VAL A 357 1.79 -0.34 21.56
CA VAL A 357 1.41 -1.76 21.64
C VAL A 357 0.10 -1.88 20.88
N GLY A 358 0.10 -2.72 19.85
CA GLY A 358 -1.09 -3.03 19.08
C GLY A 358 -1.50 -4.47 19.31
N ARG A 359 -2.81 -4.71 19.24
CA ARG A 359 -3.35 -6.05 19.17
C ARG A 359 -4.31 -6.17 18.00
N GLU A 360 -4.32 -7.34 17.39
CA GLU A 360 -5.25 -7.73 16.33
C GLU A 360 -5.88 -9.07 16.71
N LEU A 361 -7.19 -9.07 16.72
CA LEU A 361 -8.03 -10.24 16.87
C LEU A 361 -8.72 -10.46 15.54
N SER A 362 -8.69 -11.68 15.02
CA SER A 362 -9.47 -11.98 13.83
C SER A 362 -10.09 -13.36 13.87
N ILE A 363 -11.24 -13.48 13.21
CA ILE A 363 -11.83 -14.74 12.82
C ILE A 363 -12.08 -14.71 11.31
N THR A 364 -11.66 -15.78 10.63
CA THR A 364 -11.73 -15.90 9.17
C THR A 364 -12.44 -17.19 8.81
N ALA A 365 -13.31 -17.15 7.81
CA ALA A 365 -13.90 -18.32 7.16
C ALA A 365 -13.39 -18.41 5.72
N GLY A 366 -12.94 -19.59 5.31
CA GLY A 366 -12.40 -19.87 3.98
C GLY A 366 -10.90 -20.17 3.98
N ALA A 367 -10.33 -20.25 2.78
CA ALA A 367 -8.94 -20.61 2.55
C ALA A 367 -8.02 -19.40 2.81
N ALA A 368 -7.62 -19.22 4.07
CA ALA A 368 -6.80 -18.10 4.54
C ALA A 368 -5.29 -18.26 4.29
N ASP A 369 -4.79 -19.44 3.92
CA ASP A 369 -3.35 -19.75 3.93
C ASP A 369 -2.71 -20.07 2.58
N GLY A 370 -3.45 -19.93 1.47
CA GLY A 370 -2.91 -20.10 0.13
C GLY A 370 -2.38 -21.51 -0.22
N ILE A 371 -2.56 -22.49 0.68
CA ILE A 371 -1.97 -23.84 0.55
C ILE A 371 -3.04 -24.92 0.76
N TYR A 372 -4.13 -24.65 1.48
CA TYR A 372 -5.21 -25.61 1.69
C TYR A 372 -6.57 -25.09 1.17
N SER A 373 -7.07 -25.76 0.13
CA SER A 373 -8.32 -25.45 -0.58
C SER A 373 -9.59 -25.91 0.16
N GLY A 374 -9.62 -25.81 1.49
CA GLY A 374 -10.79 -26.18 2.28
C GLY A 374 -11.77 -25.02 2.38
N GLU A 375 -12.88 -25.06 1.65
CA GLU A 375 -13.97 -24.06 1.72
C GLU A 375 -14.56 -23.88 3.14
N ASP A 376 -14.28 -24.82 4.05
CA ASP A 376 -14.84 -24.86 5.42
C ASP A 376 -13.81 -24.54 6.53
N GLN A 377 -12.58 -24.11 6.21
CA GLN A 377 -11.61 -23.79 7.25
C GLN A 377 -11.99 -22.52 8.00
N ARG A 378 -12.01 -22.60 9.33
CA ARG A 378 -12.10 -21.43 10.20
C ARG A 378 -10.77 -21.19 10.87
N THR A 379 -10.39 -19.94 10.94
CA THR A 379 -9.14 -19.52 11.57
C THR A 379 -9.42 -18.44 12.57
N MET A 380 -8.84 -18.55 13.75
CA MET A 380 -8.80 -17.49 14.76
C MET A 380 -7.35 -17.08 15.00
N SER A 381 -7.10 -15.79 15.05
CA SER A 381 -5.79 -15.26 15.37
C SER A 381 -5.84 -14.22 16.47
N TYR A 382 -4.87 -14.30 17.37
CA TYR A 382 -4.50 -13.24 18.28
C TYR A 382 -3.07 -12.83 17.98
N HIS A 383 -2.87 -11.58 17.62
CA HIS A 383 -1.56 -11.00 17.40
C HIS A 383 -1.37 -9.82 18.35
N SER A 384 -0.24 -9.79 19.04
CA SER A 384 0.22 -8.63 19.79
C SER A 384 1.60 -8.24 19.31
N TRP A 385 1.78 -6.96 18.99
CA TRP A 385 3.06 -6.42 18.56
C TRP A 385 3.39 -5.13 19.30
N ASN A 386 4.68 -4.84 19.38
CA ASN A 386 5.20 -3.56 19.82
C ASN A 386 5.84 -2.86 18.63
N TRP A 387 5.52 -1.58 18.42
CA TRP A 387 6.12 -0.76 17.39
C TRP A 387 6.82 0.46 18.00
N ASN A 388 8.08 0.66 17.61
CA ASN A 388 8.99 1.68 18.14
C ASN A 388 9.45 2.66 17.03
N GLY A 389 8.58 2.98 16.07
CA GLY A 389 8.89 3.87 14.94
C GLY A 389 9.61 3.18 13.78
N ASP A 390 10.83 2.69 13.99
CA ASP A 390 11.74 2.29 12.89
C ASP A 390 11.93 0.77 12.71
N GLN A 391 11.37 -0.07 13.58
CA GLN A 391 11.60 -1.52 13.57
C GLN A 391 10.33 -2.32 13.30
N ILE A 392 10.45 -3.35 12.46
CA ILE A 392 9.38 -4.31 12.18
C ILE A 392 8.93 -4.94 13.50
N GLY A 393 7.66 -4.75 13.86
CA GLY A 393 7.14 -5.01 15.20
C GLY A 393 7.56 -6.38 15.75
N GLU A 394 8.22 -6.36 16.91
CA GLU A 394 8.44 -7.58 17.70
C GLU A 394 7.12 -7.93 18.38
N GLY A 395 6.82 -9.22 18.49
CA GLY A 395 5.49 -9.61 18.92
C GLY A 395 5.33 -11.08 19.22
N THR A 396 4.11 -11.42 19.64
CA THR A 396 3.67 -12.80 19.79
C THR A 396 2.37 -12.98 19.06
N ARG A 397 2.25 -14.11 18.36
CA ARG A 397 1.03 -14.51 17.65
C ARG A 397 0.57 -15.85 18.16
N THR A 398 -0.72 -16.02 18.36
CA THR A 398 -1.36 -17.33 18.52
C THR A 398 -2.35 -17.49 17.38
N TYR A 399 -2.24 -18.57 16.63
CA TYR A 399 -3.11 -18.89 15.51
C TYR A 399 -3.75 -20.23 15.77
N VAL A 400 -5.06 -20.34 15.60
CA VAL A 400 -5.81 -21.59 15.74
C VAL A 400 -6.64 -21.80 14.49
N ALA A 401 -6.50 -22.98 13.88
CA ALA A 401 -7.27 -23.39 12.72
C ALA A 401 -8.19 -24.56 13.08
N ILE A 402 -9.48 -24.34 12.87
CA ILE A 402 -10.54 -25.32 12.98
C ILE A 402 -10.84 -25.84 11.59
N ASN A 403 -10.30 -27.01 11.28
CA ASN A 403 -10.43 -27.68 10.00
C ASN A 403 -11.54 -28.75 10.05
N ASN A 404 -11.92 -29.17 11.25
CA ASN A 404 -12.97 -30.13 11.45
C ASN A 404 -14.33 -29.44 11.61
N PRO A 405 -15.29 -29.68 10.71
CA PRO A 405 -16.61 -29.05 10.80
C PRO A 405 -17.43 -29.51 12.01
N SER A 406 -17.04 -30.59 12.70
CA SER A 406 -17.71 -31.02 13.94
C SER A 406 -17.30 -30.25 15.20
N ASN A 407 -16.27 -29.40 15.09
CA ASN A 407 -15.84 -28.56 16.19
C ASN A 407 -16.71 -27.29 16.25
N GLU A 408 -17.63 -27.26 17.24
CA GLU A 408 -18.58 -26.16 17.46
C GLU A 408 -17.97 -24.94 18.18
N TRP A 409 -16.66 -24.95 18.47
CA TRP A 409 -16.02 -23.80 19.12
C TRP A 409 -15.86 -22.63 18.15
N MET A 410 -16.39 -21.46 18.54
CA MET A 410 -16.44 -20.23 17.73
C MET A 410 -17.03 -20.47 16.32
N ASP A 411 -18.10 -21.27 16.23
CA ASP A 411 -18.79 -21.62 14.98
C ASP A 411 -19.75 -20.51 14.51
N TYR A 412 -19.19 -19.34 14.23
CA TYR A 412 -19.91 -18.20 13.66
C TYR A 412 -20.06 -18.35 12.14
N ASP A 413 -21.22 -17.97 11.60
CA ASP A 413 -21.43 -17.86 10.15
C ASP A 413 -20.88 -16.51 9.65
N ILE A 414 -19.57 -16.49 9.43
CA ILE A 414 -18.84 -15.26 9.06
C ILE A 414 -19.32 -14.69 7.72
N LEU A 415 -19.76 -15.53 6.78
CA LEU A 415 -20.30 -15.08 5.50
C LEU A 415 -21.60 -14.28 5.71
N THR A 416 -22.49 -14.77 6.57
CA THR A 416 -23.72 -14.04 6.93
C THR A 416 -23.39 -12.78 7.72
N VAL A 417 -22.45 -12.83 8.67
CA VAL A 417 -22.01 -11.64 9.43
C VAL A 417 -21.50 -10.54 8.50
N TYR A 418 -20.70 -10.90 7.50
CA TYR A 418 -20.20 -9.98 6.48
C TYR A 418 -21.34 -9.41 5.62
N ALA A 419 -22.20 -10.27 5.07
CA ALA A 419 -23.28 -9.87 4.18
C ALA A 419 -24.29 -8.92 4.86
N ASP A 420 -24.67 -9.25 6.09
CA ASP A 420 -25.65 -8.50 6.88
C ASP A 420 -25.03 -7.34 7.67
N ARG A 421 -23.69 -7.27 7.76
CA ARG A 421 -22.95 -6.32 8.60
C ARG A 421 -23.46 -6.32 10.05
N ASP A 422 -23.63 -7.51 10.62
CA ASP A 422 -24.26 -7.71 11.93
C ASP A 422 -23.34 -7.27 13.08
N LEU A 423 -23.43 -5.99 13.47
CA LEU A 423 -22.70 -5.42 14.60
C LEU A 423 -22.93 -6.15 15.93
N SER A 424 -24.09 -6.78 16.13
CA SER A 424 -24.36 -7.54 17.35
C SER A 424 -23.46 -8.77 17.41
N THR A 425 -23.43 -9.54 16.31
CA THR A 425 -22.58 -10.73 16.23
C THR A 425 -21.10 -10.37 16.22
N ILE A 426 -20.71 -9.27 15.57
CA ILE A 426 -19.31 -8.78 15.60
C ILE A 426 -18.87 -8.48 17.04
N ASN A 427 -19.74 -7.88 17.86
CA ASN A 427 -19.46 -7.62 19.27
C ASN A 427 -19.41 -8.90 20.12
N GLU A 428 -20.16 -9.95 19.76
CA GLU A 428 -20.05 -11.28 20.39
C GLU A 428 -18.71 -11.95 20.03
N ILE A 429 -18.34 -11.95 18.75
CA ILE A 429 -17.05 -12.43 18.24
C ILE A 429 -15.89 -11.74 18.96
N TYR A 430 -15.97 -10.43 19.15
CA TYR A 430 -14.96 -9.67 19.90
C TYR A 430 -14.75 -10.21 21.32
N GLY A 431 -15.84 -10.42 22.07
CA GLY A 431 -15.78 -10.92 23.43
C GLY A 431 -15.15 -12.31 23.50
N ASP A 432 -15.53 -13.19 22.58
CA ASP A 432 -14.99 -14.54 22.48
C ASP A 432 -13.51 -14.56 22.10
N LEU A 433 -13.08 -13.73 21.14
CA LEU A 433 -11.68 -13.62 20.73
C LEU A 433 -10.79 -13.05 21.84
N LEU A 434 -11.31 -12.16 22.69
CA LEU A 434 -10.60 -11.67 23.88
C LEU A 434 -10.34 -12.77 24.92
N GLU A 435 -11.22 -13.77 24.98
CA GLU A 435 -11.10 -14.93 25.87
C GLU A 435 -10.27 -16.07 25.25
N LEU A 436 -9.75 -15.90 24.03
CA LEU A 436 -8.91 -16.90 23.36
C LEU A 436 -7.68 -17.25 24.25
N PRO A 437 -7.41 -18.54 24.51
CA PRO A 437 -6.20 -18.91 25.24
C PRO A 437 -4.97 -18.63 24.39
N VAL A 438 -4.10 -17.73 24.85
CA VAL A 438 -2.92 -17.26 24.09
C VAL A 438 -1.60 -17.64 24.73
N GLY A 439 -0.56 -17.82 23.91
CA GLY A 439 0.81 -18.02 24.35
C GLY A 439 1.11 -19.42 24.92
N LEU A 440 2.40 -19.71 25.12
CA LEU A 440 2.89 -21.06 25.47
C LEU A 440 2.33 -21.61 26.79
N SER A 441 1.94 -20.72 27.73
CA SER A 441 1.30 -21.12 28.99
C SER A 441 -0.06 -21.78 28.80
N SER A 442 -0.71 -21.54 27.65
CA SER A 442 -2.09 -21.96 27.36
C SER A 442 -2.15 -23.21 26.49
N VAL A 443 -1.02 -23.85 26.18
CA VAL A 443 -0.93 -25.02 25.28
C VAL A 443 -1.81 -26.19 25.72
N ALA A 444 -1.95 -26.44 27.02
CA ALA A 444 -2.81 -27.51 27.52
C ALA A 444 -4.30 -27.22 27.27
N GLU A 445 -4.70 -25.95 27.41
CA GLU A 445 -6.05 -25.49 27.15
C GLU A 445 -6.35 -25.50 25.64
N LEU A 446 -5.46 -24.95 24.82
CA LEU A 446 -5.55 -25.01 23.36
C LEU A 446 -5.68 -26.43 22.82
N LYS A 447 -4.86 -27.38 23.31
CA LYS A 447 -5.00 -28.81 22.96
C LYS A 447 -6.36 -29.39 23.28
N SER A 448 -7.02 -28.89 24.33
CA SER A 448 -8.35 -29.40 24.74
C SER A 448 -9.48 -28.90 23.83
N LEU A 449 -9.23 -27.84 23.06
CA LEU A 449 -10.16 -27.24 22.09
C LEU A 449 -10.03 -27.86 20.69
N LEU A 450 -8.96 -28.61 20.41
CA LEU A 450 -8.75 -29.24 19.11
C LEU A 450 -9.54 -30.54 18.96
N THR A 451 -10.12 -30.72 17.77
CA THR A 451 -10.61 -32.01 17.26
C THR A 451 -9.72 -32.50 16.11
N LEU A 452 -10.01 -33.69 15.55
CA LEU A 452 -9.16 -34.30 14.52
C LEU A 452 -8.98 -33.34 13.34
N SER A 453 -7.75 -33.19 12.85
CA SER A 453 -7.30 -32.24 11.83
C SER A 453 -7.12 -30.78 12.24
N ASP A 454 -7.67 -30.36 13.40
CA ASP A 454 -7.47 -29.01 13.90
C ASP A 454 -6.01 -28.82 14.34
N TRP A 455 -5.54 -27.58 14.28
CA TRP A 455 -4.19 -27.24 14.68
C TRP A 455 -4.10 -25.83 15.26
N PHE A 456 -3.04 -25.57 16.00
CA PHE A 456 -2.67 -24.22 16.40
C PHE A 456 -1.16 -24.04 16.29
N ASN A 457 -0.74 -22.79 16.14
CA ASN A 457 0.65 -22.41 16.36
C ASN A 457 0.75 -21.21 17.29
N ILE A 458 1.93 -21.04 17.86
CA ILE A 458 2.29 -19.90 18.70
C ILE A 458 3.64 -19.42 18.22
N GLU A 459 3.71 -18.15 17.87
CA GLU A 459 4.90 -17.52 17.31
C GLU A 459 5.43 -16.45 18.26
N LYS A 460 6.75 -16.33 18.34
CA LYS A 460 7.45 -15.17 18.88
C LYS A 460 8.30 -14.61 17.75
N ILE A 461 8.11 -13.33 17.47
CA ILE A 461 8.78 -12.61 16.38
C ILE A 461 9.73 -11.61 17.03
N THR A 462 11.02 -11.72 16.70
CA THR A 462 12.05 -10.75 17.08
C THR A 462 12.56 -10.03 15.85
N SER A 463 13.45 -9.04 16.04
CA SER A 463 14.10 -8.32 14.94
C SER A 463 14.75 -9.24 13.88
N ASP A 464 15.32 -10.38 14.26
CA ASP A 464 16.09 -11.26 13.37
C ASP A 464 15.59 -12.71 13.27
N ARG A 465 14.65 -13.14 14.12
CA ARG A 465 14.17 -14.53 14.20
C ARG A 465 12.66 -14.63 14.32
N ILE A 466 12.14 -15.77 13.86
CA ILE A 466 10.77 -16.22 14.13
C ILE A 466 10.83 -17.58 14.80
N PHE A 467 10.29 -17.67 16.01
CA PHE A 467 10.17 -18.92 16.76
C PHE A 467 8.75 -19.42 16.65
N VAL A 468 8.55 -20.69 16.29
CA VAL A 468 7.21 -21.27 16.08
C VAL A 468 7.05 -22.54 16.90
N TYR A 469 6.03 -22.58 17.74
CA TYR A 469 5.54 -23.81 18.35
C TYR A 469 4.25 -24.23 17.66
N TYR A 470 4.23 -25.39 17.03
CA TYR A 470 3.09 -25.91 16.27
C TYR A 470 2.54 -27.18 16.91
N VAL A 471 1.21 -27.33 16.90
CA VAL A 471 0.51 -28.53 17.33
C VAL A 471 -0.64 -28.81 16.37
N ARG A 472 -0.76 -30.06 15.91
CA ARG A 472 -1.92 -30.57 15.17
C ARG A 472 -2.43 -31.85 15.81
N LEU A 473 -3.75 -32.03 15.85
CA LEU A 473 -4.35 -33.32 16.20
C LEU A 473 -4.52 -34.16 14.92
N SER A 474 -3.74 -35.23 14.79
CA SER A 474 -3.68 -36.04 13.56
C SER A 474 -4.96 -36.82 13.31
N GLU A 475 -5.49 -36.78 12.08
CA GLU A 475 -6.61 -37.64 11.66
C GLU A 475 -6.23 -39.12 11.61
N ASP A 476 -5.00 -39.43 11.19
CA ASP A 476 -4.56 -40.81 10.96
C ASP A 476 -4.34 -41.57 12.28
N THR A 477 -3.80 -40.88 13.28
CA THR A 477 -3.38 -41.50 14.55
C THR A 477 -4.26 -41.12 15.73
N GLY A 478 -4.99 -40.01 15.65
CA GLY A 478 -5.68 -39.43 16.81
C GLY A 478 -4.73 -38.92 17.90
N GLU A 479 -3.44 -38.77 17.57
CA GLU A 479 -2.41 -38.26 18.48
C GLU A 479 -1.99 -36.85 18.09
N PHE A 480 -1.47 -36.09 19.06
CA PHE A 480 -0.89 -34.79 18.79
C PHE A 480 0.46 -34.93 18.10
N VAL A 481 0.60 -34.24 16.97
CA VAL A 481 1.88 -33.98 16.30
C VAL A 481 2.29 -32.57 16.69
N GLU A 482 3.47 -32.43 17.29
CA GLU A 482 3.96 -31.14 17.77
C GLU A 482 5.42 -30.94 17.42
N TYR A 483 5.80 -29.70 17.14
CA TYR A 483 7.18 -29.33 16.88
C TYR A 483 7.47 -27.88 17.25
N CYS A 484 8.74 -27.61 17.46
CA CYS A 484 9.27 -26.28 17.73
C CYS A 484 10.32 -25.97 16.65
N THR A 485 10.16 -24.85 15.93
CA THR A 485 11.11 -24.41 14.91
C THR A 485 11.62 -23.00 15.17
N VAL A 486 12.79 -22.72 14.59
CA VAL A 486 13.40 -21.39 14.55
C VAL A 486 13.72 -21.05 13.11
N HIS A 487 13.31 -19.87 12.67
CA HIS A 487 13.55 -19.37 11.32
C HIS A 487 14.31 -18.05 11.36
N GLU A 488 15.04 -17.77 10.27
CA GLU A 488 15.46 -16.41 9.94
C GLU A 488 14.27 -15.50 9.68
N ARG A 489 14.42 -14.22 9.98
CA ARG A 489 13.50 -13.18 9.54
C ARG A 489 14.15 -12.42 8.39
N THR A 490 13.48 -12.35 7.24
CA THR A 490 14.00 -11.60 6.09
C THR A 490 13.90 -10.09 6.33
N GLU A 491 14.58 -9.28 5.51
CA GLU A 491 14.49 -7.81 5.57
C GLU A 491 13.05 -7.31 5.33
N LEU A 492 12.23 -8.08 4.62
CA LEU A 492 10.79 -7.84 4.42
C LEU A 492 9.92 -8.38 5.56
N GLY A 493 10.52 -8.82 6.67
CA GLY A 493 9.83 -9.35 7.84
C GLY A 493 9.22 -10.75 7.67
N ARG A 494 9.49 -11.46 6.56
CA ARG A 494 8.92 -12.78 6.25
C ARG A 494 9.75 -13.92 6.85
N THR A 495 9.13 -15.10 6.95
CA THR A 495 9.82 -16.34 7.34
C THR A 495 10.90 -16.72 6.33
N GLY A 496 12.14 -16.76 6.78
CA GLY A 496 13.32 -17.17 6.02
C GLY A 496 13.69 -18.63 6.26
N GLU A 497 14.99 -18.93 6.17
CA GLU A 497 15.52 -20.29 6.30
C GLU A 497 15.21 -20.91 7.68
N GLU A 498 14.85 -22.20 7.71
CA GLU A 498 14.72 -22.98 8.95
C GLU A 498 16.10 -23.29 9.53
N LEU A 499 16.34 -22.85 10.75
CA LEU A 499 17.63 -22.98 11.45
C LEU A 499 17.64 -24.15 12.43
N GLU A 500 16.49 -24.40 13.06
CA GLU A 500 16.33 -25.43 14.08
C GLU A 500 14.93 -26.03 14.01
N ARG A 501 14.83 -27.35 14.24
CA ARG A 501 13.57 -28.08 14.40
C ARG A 501 13.69 -29.15 15.48
N VAL A 502 12.72 -29.18 16.39
CA VAL A 502 12.57 -30.20 17.44
C VAL A 502 11.14 -30.72 17.43
N ASP A 503 10.97 -32.00 17.09
CA ASP A 503 9.65 -32.66 17.04
C ASP A 503 9.32 -33.42 18.33
N GLY A 504 8.03 -33.71 18.53
CA GLY A 504 7.50 -34.61 19.56
C GLY A 504 7.55 -34.03 20.98
N SER A 505 7.56 -34.92 21.98
CA SER A 505 7.28 -34.57 23.39
C SER A 505 8.25 -33.56 24.03
N THR A 506 9.38 -33.26 23.39
CA THR A 506 10.35 -32.26 23.86
C THR A 506 10.17 -30.89 23.21
N ALA A 507 9.34 -30.77 22.17
CA ALA A 507 9.12 -29.54 21.42
C ALA A 507 8.65 -28.38 22.32
N LEU A 508 7.64 -28.62 23.17
CA LEU A 508 7.11 -27.59 24.06
C LEU A 508 8.18 -27.06 25.02
N ALA A 509 8.98 -27.96 25.60
CA ALA A 509 10.06 -27.58 26.52
C ALA A 509 11.10 -26.72 25.81
N ARG A 510 11.44 -27.06 24.56
CA ARG A 510 12.39 -26.29 23.75
C ARG A 510 11.85 -24.89 23.41
N CYS A 511 10.61 -24.80 22.93
CA CYS A 511 10.01 -23.49 22.63
C CYS A 511 9.80 -22.65 23.89
N THR A 512 9.52 -23.27 25.04
CA THR A 512 9.46 -22.53 26.33
C THR A 512 10.81 -21.90 26.66
N GLU A 513 11.92 -22.62 26.44
CA GLU A 513 13.26 -22.07 26.62
C GLU A 513 13.53 -20.91 25.65
N LEU A 514 13.28 -21.13 24.35
CA LEU A 514 13.52 -20.14 23.29
C LEU A 514 12.69 -18.86 23.45
N PHE A 515 11.43 -18.99 23.86
CA PHE A 515 10.54 -17.84 24.04
C PHE A 515 10.86 -17.04 25.31
N SER A 516 11.53 -17.65 26.29
CA SER A 516 11.95 -17.00 27.53
C SER A 516 13.29 -16.27 27.43
N GLY A 517 14.12 -16.64 26.45
CA GLY A 517 15.33 -15.91 26.08
C GLY A 517 15.01 -14.67 25.27
#